data_AF-A0AA46SDL8-F1
#
_entry.id   AF-A0AA46SDL8-F1
#
_cell.length_a   1.000
_cell.length_b   1.000
_cell.length_c   1.000
_cell.angle_alpha   90.00
_cell.angle_beta   90.00
_cell.angle_gamma   90.00
#
_symmetry.space_group_name_H-M   'P 1'
#
loop_
_entity.id
_entity.type
_entity.pdbx_description
1 polymer ?
#
loop_
_entity_poly.entity_id
_entity_poly.type
_entity_poly.pdbx_seq_one_letter_code
_entity_poly.pdbx_strand_id
1 'polypeptide(L)'
;MPRKSIRRTHRRRRLVVGHPLRNGWRPATARAAAIGLAPALLVGAAIGGVLHVHAEPDVAQAVAADTPFTFVGFGHGHGRGMGQWGAYGYATEHGWSADRILGHYYGGTTLGALPENMMIAVRLVGQDDAPLDVYSDTGMTVAGRQTGPGEAAHLTPTADGGADVVVTAGCSGEVLWQGRADLPWVDPVDMGEARPVAEHLKLCGNSAPYRGSLGVVLDGSAPRTVNRLSMEDYLLSVVPAESLPSWADTGGAEALRAQAIAARSYAAAENRSPLWQTCDSQNCQVYAGSAKEDPRTNEAVNSTRGTVLMKDGKVVASEFSASTGGYSAGGAFPSVEDLGDAVAPNRQWAQTMTAGEIGTAFGVGELQAFEIVGRNNLGADGGRVTHVRIVGADRTVETTGAEARAKLGLRSDWFTVQEGADATVPPSTPAPEPGPEVGDEPFETGQGSPIEEKYLELGGHDGTLGTPVGPELMLPDERGKFRVFTGGIIVWTPDLGAQVIDASIMREWLPGTGSAE
;
A
#
# COMPACT_ATOMS: atom_id res chain seq x y z
N MET A 1 64.56 13.27 -3.67
CA MET A 1 64.91 14.63 -3.18
C MET A 1 64.66 15.62 -4.31
N PRO A 2 64.24 16.88 -4.06
CA PRO A 2 63.45 17.42 -2.94
C PRO A 2 62.20 18.21 -3.44
N ARG A 3 61.05 18.18 -2.75
CA ARG A 3 60.59 19.03 -1.62
C ARG A 3 60.53 20.55 -1.88
N LYS A 4 59.35 21.13 -1.68
CA LYS A 4 58.99 22.38 -0.92
C LYS A 4 57.45 22.48 -0.95
N SER A 5 56.62 22.38 0.09
CA SER A 5 56.67 22.72 1.53
C SER A 5 56.91 24.21 1.83
N ILE A 6 55.82 24.96 2.04
CA ILE A 6 55.70 26.18 2.87
C ILE A 6 54.27 26.18 3.44
N ARG A 7 54.07 25.69 4.68
CA ARG A 7 53.99 26.38 5.98
C ARG A 7 52.69 27.16 6.27
N ARG A 8 52.02 26.65 7.31
CA ARG A 8 50.97 27.23 8.15
C ARG A 8 51.30 28.62 8.70
N THR A 9 50.26 29.43 8.90
CA THR A 9 50.20 30.41 10.01
C THR A 9 48.91 30.24 10.79
N HIS A 10 49.06 29.85 12.06
CA HIS A 10 48.06 30.00 13.11
C HIS A 10 47.87 31.49 13.43
N ARG A 11 46.62 31.91 13.67
CA ARG A 11 46.32 32.95 14.66
C ARG A 11 45.18 32.50 15.58
N ARG A 12 45.54 32.33 16.85
CA ARG A 12 44.64 32.34 18.02
C ARG A 12 44.24 33.79 18.33
N ARG A 13 43.02 34.00 18.82
CA ARG A 13 42.59 34.98 19.86
C ARG A 13 41.13 34.64 20.22
N ARG A 14 40.88 33.89 21.30
CA ARG A 14 40.59 34.30 22.69
C ARG A 14 39.29 35.08 22.87
N LEU A 15 38.40 34.44 23.65
CA LEU A 15 37.24 34.94 24.39
C LEU A 15 37.39 36.34 24.97
N VAL A 16 36.28 37.09 24.99
CA VAL A 16 35.93 37.99 26.10
C VAL A 16 34.43 37.81 26.43
N VAL A 17 34.20 37.68 27.73
CA VAL A 17 32.95 37.50 28.47
C VAL A 17 32.17 38.82 28.57
N GLY A 18 30.84 38.75 28.53
CA GLY A 18 29.96 39.85 28.92
C GLY A 18 28.61 39.32 29.45
N HIS A 19 28.43 39.42 30.76
CA HIS A 19 27.17 39.19 31.50
C HIS A 19 26.79 40.53 32.19
N PRO A 20 25.60 40.66 32.79
CA PRO A 20 24.54 41.59 32.39
C PRO A 20 24.43 42.82 33.30
N LEU A 21 23.62 43.81 32.90
CA LEU A 21 23.19 44.89 33.78
C LEU A 21 21.68 44.90 34.01
N ARG A 22 21.37 44.86 35.31
CA ARG A 22 20.11 45.17 36.01
C ARG A 22 19.64 46.60 35.75
N ASN A 23 18.32 46.79 35.78
CA ASN A 23 17.56 47.61 36.74
C ASN A 23 16.10 47.61 36.27
N GLY A 24 15.05 47.41 37.06
CA GLY A 24 14.91 47.52 38.51
C GLY A 24 13.70 48.43 38.77
N TRP A 25 12.53 47.85 39.05
CA TRP A 25 11.50 48.56 39.81
C TRP A 25 10.68 47.59 40.65
N ARG A 26 10.63 47.88 41.95
CA ARG A 26 9.91 47.15 43.01
C ARG A 26 8.93 48.12 43.67
N PRO A 27 7.92 47.59 44.40
CA PRO A 27 6.62 48.22 44.59
C PRO A 27 6.49 49.01 45.90
N ALA A 28 5.41 49.77 46.03
CA ALA A 28 4.90 50.37 47.25
C ALA A 28 3.36 50.36 47.15
N THR A 29 2.52 50.17 48.16
CA THR A 29 2.63 49.91 49.60
C THR A 29 1.22 49.58 50.07
N ALA A 30 1.10 48.69 51.06
CA ALA A 30 -0.14 48.43 51.77
C ALA A 30 -0.61 49.65 52.58
N ARG A 31 -1.93 49.79 52.76
CA ARG A 31 -2.53 50.49 53.91
C ARG A 31 -3.71 49.69 54.44
N ALA A 32 -3.52 49.16 55.64
CA ALA A 32 -4.58 48.74 56.54
C ALA A 32 -5.05 49.95 57.37
N ALA A 33 -6.33 50.01 57.70
CA ALA A 33 -6.85 50.77 58.84
C ALA A 33 -8.05 50.01 59.42
N ALA A 34 -8.12 50.03 60.75
CA ALA A 34 -8.86 49.09 61.59
C ALA A 34 -9.99 49.79 62.37
N ILE A 35 -10.97 48.98 62.78
CA ILE A 35 -11.77 49.01 64.03
C ILE A 35 -12.80 50.14 64.23
N GLY A 36 -14.05 49.70 64.39
CA GLY A 36 -15.08 50.34 65.21
C GLY A 36 -16.07 49.27 65.70
N LEU A 37 -16.21 49.12 67.02
CA LEU A 37 -17.02 48.11 67.72
C LEU A 37 -18.32 48.73 68.29
N ALA A 38 -19.34 47.87 68.47
CA ALA A 38 -20.49 47.94 69.39
C ALA A 38 -21.88 48.34 68.78
N PRO A 39 -23.03 47.98 69.41
CA PRO A 39 -23.80 46.78 69.04
C PRO A 39 -25.32 46.99 68.84
N ALA A 40 -25.96 45.96 68.28
CA ALA A 40 -27.37 45.54 68.44
C ALA A 40 -28.52 46.50 68.05
N LEU A 41 -29.28 46.10 67.01
CA LEU A 41 -30.75 46.08 67.06
C LEU A 41 -31.32 45.20 65.93
N LEU A 42 -32.04 44.15 66.33
CA LEU A 42 -32.88 43.29 65.50
C LEU A 42 -34.09 44.08 64.97
N VAL A 43 -34.23 44.19 63.66
CA VAL A 43 -35.54 44.29 62.98
C VAL A 43 -35.43 43.55 61.65
N GLY A 44 -36.28 42.53 61.48
CA GLY A 44 -36.36 41.76 60.25
C GLY A 44 -36.98 42.56 59.10
N ALA A 45 -36.40 42.42 57.92
CA ALA A 45 -37.04 42.69 56.64
C ALA A 45 -36.31 41.90 55.56
N ALA A 46 -37.05 41.04 54.85
CA ALA A 46 -36.57 40.21 53.76
C ALA A 46 -36.19 41.06 52.55
N ILE A 47 -34.94 40.96 52.09
CA ILE A 47 -34.49 41.39 50.74
C ILE A 47 -33.46 40.36 50.25
N GLY A 48 -33.68 39.87 49.03
CA GLY A 48 -33.07 38.68 48.45
C GLY A 48 -31.54 38.64 48.47
N GLY A 49 -31.01 37.55 49.02
CA GLY A 49 -29.65 37.13 48.73
C GLY A 49 -29.57 36.69 47.28
N VAL A 50 -28.81 37.43 46.47
CA VAL A 50 -28.22 36.90 45.25
C VAL A 50 -27.33 35.73 45.70
N LEU A 51 -27.84 34.51 45.56
CA LEU A 51 -26.99 33.33 45.58
C LEU A 51 -25.99 33.52 44.44
N HIS A 52 -24.76 33.88 44.76
CA HIS A 52 -23.64 33.52 43.91
C HIS A 52 -23.58 32.01 43.93
N VAL A 53 -24.27 31.40 42.97
CA VAL A 53 -23.98 30.04 42.57
C VAL A 53 -22.53 30.10 42.11
N HIS A 54 -21.62 29.64 42.97
CA HIS A 54 -20.32 29.22 42.49
C HIS A 54 -20.63 28.09 41.51
N ALA A 55 -20.55 28.39 40.21
CA ALA A 55 -20.40 27.36 39.22
C ALA A 55 -19.13 26.62 39.61
N GLU A 56 -19.29 25.39 40.11
CA GLU A 56 -18.19 24.44 40.15
C GLU A 56 -17.60 24.38 38.74
N PRO A 57 -16.27 24.27 38.59
CA PRO A 57 -15.71 24.01 37.27
C PRO A 57 -16.42 22.76 36.73
N ASP A 58 -16.97 22.84 35.53
CA ASP A 58 -17.66 21.75 34.86
C ASP A 58 -16.78 20.49 34.96
N VAL A 59 -17.09 19.60 35.90
CA VAL A 59 -16.46 18.29 35.95
C VAL A 59 -17.13 17.55 34.81
N ALA A 60 -16.47 17.53 33.65
CA ALA A 60 -16.92 16.77 32.51
C ALA A 60 -17.27 15.35 33.00
N GLN A 61 -18.57 15.04 33.01
CA GLN A 61 -19.08 13.84 33.64
C GLN A 61 -18.55 12.65 32.85
N ALA A 62 -17.92 11.69 33.54
CA ALA A 62 -17.43 10.48 32.90
C ALA A 62 -18.59 9.75 32.21
N VAL A 63 -18.35 9.33 30.97
CA VAL A 63 -19.29 8.54 30.19
C VAL A 63 -19.26 7.10 30.72
N ALA A 64 -20.44 6.50 30.94
CA ALA A 64 -20.52 5.12 31.42
C ALA A 64 -19.73 4.18 30.51
N ALA A 65 -18.97 3.24 31.09
CA ALA A 65 -18.01 2.44 30.34
C ALA A 65 -18.65 1.60 29.23
N ASP A 66 -19.94 1.24 29.36
CA ASP A 66 -20.74 0.49 28.40
C ASP A 66 -21.47 1.39 27.39
N THR A 67 -21.38 2.72 27.51
CA THR A 67 -21.99 3.65 26.54
C THR A 67 -21.39 3.43 25.15
N PRO A 68 -22.24 3.19 24.13
CA PRO A 68 -21.76 3.01 22.76
C PRO A 68 -21.29 4.32 22.14
N PHE A 69 -20.22 4.25 21.36
CA PHE A 69 -19.71 5.26 20.45
C PHE A 69 -19.68 4.66 19.05
N THR A 70 -20.40 5.26 18.12
CA THR A 70 -20.45 4.80 16.73
C THR A 70 -19.59 5.70 15.86
N PHE A 71 -18.61 5.07 15.22
CA PHE A 71 -17.76 5.66 14.21
C PHE A 71 -18.39 5.36 12.84
N VAL A 72 -18.63 6.40 12.05
CA VAL A 72 -19.06 6.29 10.65
C VAL A 72 -17.98 6.91 9.79
N GLY A 73 -17.58 6.23 8.72
CA GLY A 73 -16.46 6.71 7.94
C GLY A 73 -16.46 6.24 6.49
N PHE A 74 -15.43 6.72 5.79
CA PHE A 74 -15.21 6.47 4.38
C PHE A 74 -13.84 5.84 4.11
N GLY A 75 -13.74 5.03 3.07
CA GLY A 75 -12.49 4.43 2.61
C GLY A 75 -11.95 3.31 3.50
N HIS A 76 -10.87 2.69 3.04
CA HIS A 76 -10.20 1.60 3.72
C HIS A 76 -8.69 1.73 3.52
N GLY A 77 -7.96 1.92 4.62
CA GLY A 77 -6.53 2.19 4.60
C GLY A 77 -6.20 3.66 4.83
N HIS A 78 -4.92 3.98 4.62
CA HIS A 78 -4.38 5.32 4.87
C HIS A 78 -4.73 6.34 3.76
N GLY A 79 -5.25 5.89 2.61
CA GLY A 79 -5.69 6.79 1.53
C GLY A 79 -4.59 7.54 0.79
N ARG A 80 -3.30 7.22 1.04
CA ARG A 80 -2.17 7.88 0.37
C ARG A 80 -1.90 7.20 -0.96
N GLY A 81 -1.62 8.01 -1.99
CA GLY A 81 -1.41 7.55 -3.36
C GLY A 81 -2.65 6.91 -3.97
N MET A 82 -2.45 5.82 -4.73
CA MET A 82 -3.51 5.18 -5.50
C MET A 82 -4.52 4.41 -4.64
N GLY A 83 -5.81 4.61 -4.88
CA GLY A 83 -6.87 3.72 -4.41
C GLY A 83 -6.96 2.49 -5.32
N GLN A 84 -6.90 1.28 -4.77
CA GLN A 84 -7.00 0.05 -5.56
C GLN A 84 -8.38 -0.08 -6.21
N TRP A 85 -9.45 0.10 -5.43
CA TRP A 85 -10.82 0.13 -5.96
C TRP A 85 -11.05 1.35 -6.86
N GLY A 86 -10.42 2.48 -6.57
CA GLY A 86 -10.44 3.65 -7.44
C GLY A 86 -9.83 3.40 -8.82
N ALA A 87 -8.65 2.77 -8.86
CA ALA A 87 -8.01 2.33 -10.10
C ALA A 87 -8.90 1.34 -10.86
N TYR A 88 -9.52 0.39 -10.16
CA TYR A 88 -10.47 -0.55 -10.76
C TYR A 88 -11.67 0.18 -11.38
N GLY A 89 -12.34 1.08 -10.65
CA GLY A 89 -13.46 1.85 -11.19
C GLY A 89 -13.07 2.74 -12.37
N TYR A 90 -11.89 3.37 -12.34
CA TYR A 90 -11.38 4.11 -13.50
C TYR A 90 -11.13 3.23 -14.72
N ALA A 91 -10.62 2.01 -14.53
CA ALA A 91 -10.42 1.07 -15.62
C ALA A 91 -11.77 0.58 -16.19
N THR A 92 -12.72 0.21 -15.34
CA THR A 92 -13.96 -0.46 -15.75
C THR A 92 -15.07 0.49 -16.18
N GLU A 93 -15.29 1.59 -15.47
CA GLU A 93 -16.39 2.52 -15.74
C GLU A 93 -15.99 3.69 -16.64
N HIS A 94 -14.70 4.04 -16.63
CA HIS A 94 -14.18 5.19 -17.37
C HIS A 94 -13.20 4.84 -18.50
N GLY A 95 -12.80 3.56 -18.62
CA GLY A 95 -11.88 3.11 -19.67
C GLY A 95 -10.48 3.71 -19.58
N TRP A 96 -10.01 4.07 -18.37
CA TRP A 96 -8.69 4.67 -18.21
C TRP A 96 -7.58 3.63 -18.34
N SER A 97 -6.55 3.98 -19.11
CA SER A 97 -5.28 3.25 -19.14
C SER A 97 -4.51 3.37 -17.83
N ALA A 98 -3.63 2.42 -17.54
CA ALA A 98 -2.73 2.42 -16.39
C ALA A 98 -1.97 3.75 -16.25
N ASP A 99 -1.38 4.27 -17.34
CA ASP A 99 -0.62 5.53 -17.34
C ASP A 99 -1.46 6.72 -16.87
N ARG A 100 -2.73 6.77 -17.26
CA ARG A 100 -3.67 7.82 -16.86
C ARG A 100 -4.08 7.68 -15.40
N ILE A 101 -4.35 6.45 -14.95
CA ILE A 101 -4.63 6.14 -13.54
C ILE A 101 -3.45 6.59 -12.67
N LEU A 102 -2.22 6.19 -13.03
CA LEU A 102 -1.02 6.56 -12.30
C LEU A 102 -0.76 8.07 -12.32
N GLY A 103 -0.91 8.72 -13.48
CA GLY A 103 -0.75 10.17 -13.60
C GLY A 103 -1.75 10.97 -12.77
N HIS A 104 -2.94 10.42 -12.56
CA HIS A 104 -3.96 11.00 -11.67
C HIS A 104 -3.53 10.95 -10.20
N TYR A 105 -3.14 9.79 -9.68
CA TYR A 105 -2.78 9.64 -8.26
C TYR A 105 -1.39 10.15 -7.90
N TYR A 106 -0.44 10.03 -8.83
CA TYR A 106 0.97 10.32 -8.60
C TYR A 106 1.41 11.58 -9.37
N GLY A 107 0.61 12.64 -9.29
CA GLY A 107 0.87 13.90 -9.98
C GLY A 107 2.28 14.44 -9.76
N GLY A 108 2.91 14.93 -10.83
CA GLY A 108 4.30 15.40 -10.81
C GLY A 108 5.35 14.29 -10.90
N THR A 109 4.95 13.09 -11.31
CA THR A 109 5.85 11.99 -11.69
C THR A 109 5.81 11.75 -13.20
N THR A 110 6.80 11.02 -13.70
CA THR A 110 6.84 10.49 -15.07
C THR A 110 7.12 8.99 -15.03
N LEU A 111 6.73 8.26 -16.07
CA LEU A 111 7.18 6.89 -16.24
C LEU A 111 8.69 6.84 -16.54
N GLY A 112 9.35 5.83 -16.01
CA GLY A 112 10.75 5.49 -16.28
C GLY A 112 10.93 3.98 -16.27
N ALA A 113 12.18 3.54 -16.39
CA ALA A 113 12.53 2.12 -16.43
C ALA A 113 13.61 1.79 -15.39
N LEU A 114 13.44 0.65 -14.72
CA LEU A 114 14.50 0.04 -13.92
C LEU A 114 15.54 -0.65 -14.82
N PRO A 115 16.78 -0.85 -14.33
CA PRO A 115 17.74 -1.71 -15.00
C PRO A 115 17.19 -3.12 -15.21
N GLU A 116 17.53 -3.72 -16.35
CA GLU A 116 17.26 -5.14 -16.59
C GLU A 116 17.91 -5.98 -15.48
N ASN A 117 17.15 -6.95 -14.96
CA ASN A 117 17.57 -7.87 -13.89
C ASN A 117 17.83 -7.19 -12.52
N MET A 118 17.15 -6.07 -12.23
CA MET A 118 17.16 -5.52 -10.88
C MET A 118 16.69 -6.58 -9.87
N MET A 119 17.53 -6.86 -8.88
CA MET A 119 17.23 -7.78 -7.79
C MET A 119 16.67 -7.03 -6.59
N ILE A 120 15.86 -7.73 -5.81
CA ILE A 120 15.36 -7.28 -4.51
C ILE A 120 15.61 -8.34 -3.45
N ALA A 121 15.90 -7.91 -2.23
CA ALA A 121 16.02 -8.76 -1.05
C ALA A 121 14.93 -8.41 -0.04
N VAL A 122 14.17 -9.42 0.35
CA VAL A 122 12.98 -9.33 1.20
C VAL A 122 13.27 -10.07 2.52
N ARG A 123 13.19 -9.39 3.65
CA ARG A 123 13.23 -10.05 4.96
C ARG A 123 11.91 -10.80 5.20
N LEU A 124 12.02 -12.08 5.57
CA LEU A 124 10.88 -12.90 5.98
C LEU A 124 10.70 -12.81 7.49
N VAL A 125 9.84 -11.89 7.95
CA VAL A 125 9.70 -11.54 9.37
C VAL A 125 9.21 -12.73 10.21
N GLY A 126 8.40 -13.61 9.62
CA GLY A 126 7.95 -14.83 10.30
C GLY A 126 9.06 -15.87 10.56
N GLN A 127 10.24 -15.71 9.96
CA GLN A 127 11.40 -16.61 10.06
C GLN A 127 12.57 -15.96 10.82
N ASP A 128 12.25 -14.92 11.59
CA ASP A 128 13.21 -14.19 12.40
C ASP A 128 13.74 -15.00 13.58
N ASP A 129 14.98 -14.74 13.96
CA ASP A 129 15.63 -15.29 15.16
C ASP A 129 15.76 -16.83 15.14
N ALA A 130 15.78 -17.43 13.94
CA ALA A 130 15.93 -18.86 13.70
C ALA A 130 16.98 -19.17 12.60
N PRO A 131 17.56 -20.39 12.59
CA PRO A 131 18.25 -20.93 11.42
C PRO A 131 17.31 -21.04 10.21
N LEU A 132 17.90 -21.20 9.02
CA LEU A 132 17.14 -21.38 7.78
C LEU A 132 17.13 -22.84 7.36
N ASP A 133 15.93 -23.42 7.24
CA ASP A 133 15.71 -24.79 6.80
C ASP A 133 14.92 -24.82 5.48
N VAL A 134 15.56 -25.26 4.41
CA VAL A 134 15.03 -25.17 3.03
C VAL A 134 15.21 -26.48 2.29
N TYR A 135 14.28 -26.79 1.39
CA TYR A 135 14.40 -27.88 0.42
C TYR A 135 13.81 -27.48 -0.94
N SER A 136 13.94 -28.34 -1.94
CA SER A 136 13.31 -28.21 -3.26
C SER A 136 12.91 -29.59 -3.78
N ASP A 137 11.83 -29.69 -4.57
CA ASP A 137 11.38 -30.97 -5.12
C ASP A 137 12.37 -31.52 -6.16
N THR A 138 13.13 -30.65 -6.83
CA THR A 138 14.11 -31.03 -7.86
C THR A 138 15.57 -30.98 -7.38
N GLY A 139 15.78 -30.49 -6.16
CA GLY A 139 17.11 -30.20 -5.62
C GLY A 139 17.44 -28.70 -5.69
N MET A 140 18.61 -28.34 -5.17
CA MET A 140 19.05 -26.95 -4.99
C MET A 140 20.58 -26.89 -4.90
N THR A 141 21.15 -25.70 -4.93
CA THR A 141 22.58 -25.45 -4.78
C THR A 141 22.86 -24.77 -3.45
N VAL A 142 23.80 -25.31 -2.67
CA VAL A 142 24.27 -24.69 -1.42
C VAL A 142 25.71 -25.11 -1.15
N ALA A 143 26.54 -24.17 -0.67
CA ALA A 143 27.98 -24.38 -0.47
C ALA A 143 28.70 -24.92 -1.73
N GLY A 144 28.28 -24.49 -2.92
CA GLY A 144 28.83 -24.94 -4.21
C GLY A 144 28.46 -26.38 -4.60
N ARG A 145 27.54 -27.02 -3.86
CA ARG A 145 27.08 -28.39 -4.05
C ARG A 145 25.64 -28.40 -4.53
N GLN A 146 25.33 -29.23 -5.52
CA GLN A 146 23.95 -29.57 -5.87
C GLN A 146 23.44 -30.68 -4.94
N THR A 147 22.22 -30.53 -4.44
CA THR A 147 21.53 -31.54 -3.64
C THR A 147 20.64 -32.40 -4.53
N GLY A 148 20.31 -33.61 -4.05
CA GLY A 148 19.29 -34.44 -4.65
C GLY A 148 17.87 -33.87 -4.48
N PRO A 149 16.89 -34.36 -5.27
CA PRO A 149 15.47 -34.10 -5.09
C PRO A 149 15.00 -34.36 -3.64
N GLY A 150 14.33 -33.38 -3.04
CA GLY A 150 13.77 -33.49 -1.69
C GLY A 150 14.79 -33.47 -0.55
N GLU A 151 16.09 -33.41 -0.81
CA GLU A 151 17.09 -33.16 0.23
C GLU A 151 16.92 -31.75 0.80
N ALA A 152 17.15 -31.60 2.11
CA ALA A 152 17.02 -30.32 2.81
C ALA A 152 18.39 -29.78 3.24
N ALA A 153 18.52 -28.46 3.28
CA ALA A 153 19.68 -27.74 3.77
C ALA A 153 19.28 -26.88 4.97
N HIS A 154 20.06 -27.02 6.03
CA HIS A 154 19.92 -26.32 7.30
C HIS A 154 21.11 -25.38 7.45
N LEU A 155 20.87 -24.07 7.44
CA LEU A 155 21.88 -23.02 7.49
C LEU A 155 21.84 -22.33 8.86
N THR A 156 22.98 -22.33 9.55
CA THR A 156 23.20 -21.50 10.74
C THR A 156 24.17 -20.38 10.39
N PRO A 157 23.77 -19.10 10.44
CA PRO A 157 24.63 -18.00 10.02
C PRO A 157 25.81 -17.79 10.97
N THR A 158 26.95 -17.37 10.44
CA THR A 158 28.19 -17.15 11.19
C THR A 158 28.63 -15.68 11.15
N ALA A 159 29.40 -15.24 12.15
CA ALA A 159 29.77 -13.84 12.36
C ALA A 159 30.65 -13.22 11.24
N ASP A 160 31.31 -14.06 10.44
CA ASP A 160 32.08 -13.66 9.26
C ASP A 160 31.23 -13.50 7.99
N GLY A 161 29.91 -13.67 8.10
CA GLY A 161 28.96 -13.50 7.00
C GLY A 161 28.67 -14.78 6.19
N GLY A 162 29.25 -15.92 6.59
CA GLY A 162 28.94 -17.24 6.02
C GLY A 162 27.83 -17.99 6.77
N ALA A 163 27.74 -19.30 6.52
CA ALA A 163 26.88 -20.21 7.28
C ALA A 163 27.53 -21.59 7.45
N ASP A 164 27.30 -22.21 8.61
CA ASP A 164 27.48 -23.65 8.77
C ASP A 164 26.26 -24.36 8.17
N VAL A 165 26.51 -25.41 7.39
CA VAL A 165 25.48 -26.07 6.58
C VAL A 165 25.43 -27.56 6.86
N VAL A 166 24.22 -28.04 7.15
CA VAL A 166 23.90 -29.47 7.28
C VAL A 166 22.90 -29.84 6.20
N VAL A 167 23.12 -30.97 5.53
CA VAL A 167 22.21 -31.53 4.51
C VAL A 167 21.66 -32.82 5.01
N THR A 168 20.36 -32.99 4.83
CA THR A 168 19.61 -34.14 5.32
C THR A 168 18.72 -34.74 4.24
N ALA A 169 18.41 -36.02 4.40
CA ALA A 169 17.41 -36.71 3.58
C ALA A 169 15.99 -36.20 3.91
N GLY A 170 15.59 -35.09 3.30
CA GLY A 170 14.39 -34.35 3.69
C GLY A 170 14.55 -33.61 5.02
N CYS A 171 13.57 -32.77 5.36
CA CYS A 171 13.66 -31.79 6.45
C CYS A 171 13.95 -32.35 7.86
N SER A 172 13.85 -33.66 8.08
CA SER A 172 14.10 -34.28 9.39
C SER A 172 14.77 -35.66 9.26
N GLY A 173 15.40 -35.92 8.12
CA GLY A 173 16.07 -37.19 7.85
C GLY A 173 17.49 -37.26 8.39
N GLU A 174 18.18 -38.34 8.01
CA GLU A 174 19.58 -38.53 8.35
C GLU A 174 20.47 -37.50 7.66
N VAL A 175 21.60 -37.18 8.29
CA VAL A 175 22.61 -36.27 7.74
C VAL A 175 23.32 -36.95 6.57
N LEU A 176 23.23 -36.33 5.40
CA LEU A 176 23.92 -36.74 4.18
C LEU A 176 25.27 -36.04 4.04
N TRP A 177 25.36 -34.78 4.49
CA TRP A 177 26.57 -33.98 4.37
C TRP A 177 26.61 -32.84 5.39
N GLN A 178 27.80 -32.42 5.78
CA GLN A 178 28.03 -31.21 6.59
C GLN A 178 29.22 -30.44 6.05
N GLY A 179 29.18 -29.12 6.18
CA GLY A 179 30.29 -28.24 5.80
C GLY A 179 29.96 -26.78 6.03
N ARG A 180 30.64 -25.90 5.30
CA ARG A 180 30.53 -24.46 5.42
C ARG A 180 30.24 -23.83 4.07
N ALA A 181 29.41 -22.79 4.06
CA ALA A 181 29.21 -21.92 2.93
C ALA A 181 29.82 -20.53 3.22
N ASP A 182 30.65 -20.04 2.30
CA ASP A 182 31.23 -18.69 2.41
C ASP A 182 30.18 -17.59 2.30
N LEU A 183 29.07 -17.88 1.61
CA LEU A 183 27.89 -17.05 1.56
C LEU A 183 26.69 -17.83 2.10
N PRO A 184 25.78 -17.20 2.85
CA PRO A 184 24.75 -17.92 3.59
C PRO A 184 23.48 -18.07 2.76
N TRP A 185 23.62 -18.55 1.52
CA TRP A 185 22.54 -18.68 0.56
C TRP A 185 22.35 -20.13 0.12
N VAL A 186 21.09 -20.46 -0.09
CA VAL A 186 20.60 -21.60 -0.85
C VAL A 186 20.04 -21.03 -2.14
N ASP A 187 20.59 -21.49 -3.26
CA ASP A 187 20.16 -21.11 -4.60
C ASP A 187 19.32 -22.25 -5.20
N PRO A 188 18.29 -21.95 -6.01
CA PRO A 188 17.64 -22.95 -6.85
C PRO A 188 18.62 -23.58 -7.86
N VAL A 189 18.21 -24.68 -8.51
CA VAL A 189 19.03 -25.34 -9.55
C VAL A 189 19.32 -24.45 -10.75
N ASP A 190 18.38 -23.57 -11.09
CA ASP A 190 18.51 -22.50 -12.07
C ASP A 190 18.21 -21.17 -11.38
N MET A 191 18.99 -20.14 -11.66
CA MET A 191 18.78 -18.78 -11.14
C MET A 191 17.87 -17.92 -12.02
N GLY A 192 17.45 -18.43 -13.19
CA GLY A 192 16.56 -17.75 -14.13
C GLY A 192 15.16 -17.43 -13.57
N GLU A 193 14.46 -16.56 -14.28
CA GLU A 193 13.04 -16.25 -14.06
C GLU A 193 12.15 -17.33 -14.70
N ALA A 194 10.84 -17.32 -14.41
CA ALA A 194 9.84 -18.22 -15.00
C ALA A 194 10.10 -19.73 -14.79
N ARG A 195 10.74 -20.09 -13.68
CA ARG A 195 10.99 -21.50 -13.31
C ARG A 195 9.72 -22.29 -13.03
N PRO A 196 9.73 -23.61 -13.27
CA PRO A 196 8.71 -24.53 -12.78
C PRO A 196 8.58 -24.49 -11.26
N VAL A 197 7.36 -24.66 -10.76
CA VAL A 197 7.06 -24.68 -9.31
C VAL A 197 7.87 -25.73 -8.54
N ALA A 198 8.21 -26.86 -9.19
CA ALA A 198 9.02 -27.92 -8.58
C ALA A 198 10.46 -27.48 -8.24
N GLU A 199 10.96 -26.44 -8.89
CA GLU A 199 12.30 -25.88 -8.66
C GLU A 199 12.30 -24.75 -7.62
N HIS A 200 11.13 -24.34 -7.12
CA HIS A 200 11.04 -23.31 -6.10
C HIS A 200 11.58 -23.85 -4.77
N LEU A 201 12.29 -22.98 -4.05
CA LEU A 201 12.76 -23.29 -2.70
C LEU A 201 11.58 -23.26 -1.73
N LYS A 202 11.50 -24.24 -0.83
CA LYS A 202 10.42 -24.38 0.14
C LYS A 202 10.97 -24.39 1.55
N LEU A 203 10.30 -23.67 2.45
CA LEU A 203 10.64 -23.72 3.88
C LEU A 203 10.19 -25.05 4.48
N CYS A 204 11.06 -25.69 5.27
CA CYS A 204 10.73 -26.97 5.90
C CYS A 204 9.54 -26.92 6.86
N GLY A 205 9.34 -25.80 7.56
CA GLY A 205 8.30 -25.68 8.60
C GLY A 205 6.86 -25.62 8.07
N ASN A 206 6.65 -25.15 6.84
CA ASN A 206 5.31 -24.91 6.30
C ASN A 206 5.18 -25.20 4.79
N SER A 207 6.24 -25.67 4.14
CA SER A 207 6.30 -25.91 2.68
C SER A 207 5.99 -24.68 1.82
N ALA A 208 6.05 -23.47 2.37
CA ALA A 208 5.81 -22.25 1.61
C ALA A 208 6.88 -22.10 0.51
N PRO A 209 6.48 -21.98 -0.77
CA PRO A 209 7.39 -21.92 -1.90
C PRO A 209 7.83 -20.48 -2.21
N TYR A 210 9.10 -20.32 -2.58
CA TYR A 210 9.74 -19.05 -2.91
C TYR A 210 10.53 -19.17 -4.21
N ARG A 211 10.44 -18.14 -5.04
CA ARG A 211 11.34 -17.93 -6.17
C ARG A 211 12.68 -17.36 -5.68
N GLY A 212 13.73 -17.53 -6.46
CA GLY A 212 15.06 -17.01 -6.19
C GLY A 212 15.75 -17.75 -5.04
N SER A 213 16.78 -17.10 -4.49
CA SER A 213 17.58 -17.65 -3.40
C SER A 213 16.92 -17.40 -2.04
N LEU A 214 17.10 -18.31 -1.09
CA LEU A 214 16.83 -18.09 0.33
C LEU A 214 18.15 -18.07 1.09
N GLY A 215 18.31 -17.13 2.02
CA GLY A 215 19.51 -17.03 2.84
C GLY A 215 19.21 -16.59 4.26
N VAL A 216 20.20 -16.74 5.13
CA VAL A 216 20.12 -16.32 6.53
C VAL A 216 21.32 -15.48 6.89
N VAL A 217 21.08 -14.24 7.32
CA VAL A 217 22.12 -13.26 7.62
C VAL A 217 22.03 -12.84 9.08
N LEU A 218 23.13 -12.32 9.65
CA LEU A 218 23.11 -11.72 10.98
C LEU A 218 22.86 -10.21 10.89
N ASP A 219 21.83 -9.75 11.61
CA ASP A 219 21.63 -8.35 11.95
C ASP A 219 22.07 -8.14 13.41
N GLY A 220 23.30 -7.66 13.58
CA GLY A 220 24.02 -7.76 14.85
C GLY A 220 24.30 -9.23 15.19
N SER A 221 23.62 -9.76 16.20
CA SER A 221 23.69 -11.19 16.57
C SER A 221 22.42 -11.96 16.22
N ALA A 222 21.41 -11.28 15.67
CA ALA A 222 20.11 -11.87 15.40
C ALA A 222 20.05 -12.47 13.99
N PRO A 223 19.73 -13.76 13.83
CA PRO A 223 19.47 -14.37 12.52
C PRO A 223 18.24 -13.75 11.85
N ARG A 224 18.37 -13.43 10.57
CA ARG A 224 17.31 -12.90 9.71
C ARG A 224 17.27 -13.69 8.41
N THR A 225 16.12 -14.29 8.11
CA THR A 225 15.91 -14.94 6.83
C THR A 225 15.59 -13.91 5.76
N VAL A 226 16.26 -14.02 4.60
CA VAL A 226 16.13 -13.10 3.48
C VAL A 226 15.90 -13.90 2.21
N ASN A 227 14.89 -13.52 1.43
CA ASN A 227 14.66 -14.02 0.09
C ASN A 227 15.19 -13.03 -0.95
N ARG A 228 16.05 -13.49 -1.87
CA ARG A 228 16.65 -12.68 -2.92
C ARG A 228 16.20 -13.18 -4.29
N LEU A 229 15.53 -12.33 -5.03
CA LEU A 229 14.89 -12.66 -6.31
C LEU A 229 14.86 -11.44 -7.24
N SER A 230 14.49 -11.64 -8.51
CA SER A 230 14.32 -10.50 -9.42
C SER A 230 13.11 -9.66 -8.99
N MET A 231 13.13 -8.37 -9.33
CA MET A 231 12.01 -7.48 -9.06
C MET A 231 10.70 -8.01 -9.67
N GLU A 232 10.77 -8.67 -10.83
CA GLU A 232 9.58 -9.19 -11.51
C GLU A 232 9.04 -10.44 -10.81
N ASP A 233 9.89 -11.40 -10.44
CA ASP A 233 9.49 -12.57 -9.63
C ASP A 233 8.88 -12.15 -8.28
N TYR A 234 9.38 -11.07 -7.67
CA TYR A 234 8.81 -10.49 -6.46
C TYR A 234 7.37 -10.00 -6.67
N LEU A 235 7.12 -9.31 -7.78
CA LEU A 235 5.80 -8.75 -8.08
C LEU A 235 4.75 -9.81 -8.43
N LEU A 236 5.15 -10.98 -8.92
CA LEU A 236 4.22 -12.12 -9.11
C LEU A 236 3.56 -12.53 -7.78
N SER A 237 4.23 -12.31 -6.65
CA SER A 237 3.66 -12.54 -5.31
C SER A 237 2.84 -11.35 -4.80
N VAL A 238 3.37 -10.13 -4.98
CA VAL A 238 2.77 -8.91 -4.40
C VAL A 238 1.47 -8.53 -5.09
N VAL A 239 1.43 -8.49 -6.42
CA VAL A 239 0.26 -7.99 -7.15
C VAL A 239 -1.03 -8.77 -6.82
N PRO A 240 -1.07 -10.12 -6.84
CA PRO A 240 -2.27 -10.87 -6.45
C PRO A 240 -2.58 -10.83 -4.94
N ALA A 241 -1.62 -10.44 -4.10
CA ALA A 241 -1.87 -10.21 -2.67
C ALA A 241 -2.50 -8.83 -2.40
N GLU A 242 -2.28 -7.86 -3.28
CA GLU A 242 -2.75 -6.47 -3.14
C GLU A 242 -3.99 -6.18 -3.99
N SER A 243 -4.24 -6.90 -5.08
CA SER A 243 -5.39 -6.68 -5.95
C SER A 243 -5.98 -7.99 -6.43
N LEU A 244 -7.30 -8.02 -6.64
CA LEU A 244 -8.01 -9.23 -7.01
C LEU A 244 -7.67 -9.63 -8.45
N PRO A 245 -7.13 -10.84 -8.70
CA PRO A 245 -6.80 -11.26 -10.06
C PRO A 245 -8.01 -11.29 -11.01
N SER A 246 -9.20 -11.58 -10.49
CA SER A 246 -10.46 -11.61 -11.24
C SER A 246 -10.87 -10.26 -11.84
N TRP A 247 -10.26 -9.15 -11.41
CA TRP A 247 -10.49 -7.85 -12.04
C TRP A 247 -10.06 -7.84 -13.51
N ALA A 248 -9.11 -8.68 -13.93
CA ALA A 248 -8.76 -8.81 -15.34
C ALA A 248 -9.96 -9.24 -16.21
N ASP A 249 -10.84 -10.07 -15.66
CA ASP A 249 -11.98 -10.66 -16.36
C ASP A 249 -13.17 -9.70 -16.48
N THR A 250 -13.14 -8.59 -15.73
CA THR A 250 -14.23 -7.60 -15.65
C THR A 250 -13.81 -6.22 -16.17
N GLY A 251 -12.76 -6.15 -17.00
CA GLY A 251 -12.26 -4.90 -17.60
C GLY A 251 -11.23 -4.13 -16.74
N GLY A 252 -10.85 -4.66 -15.58
CA GLY A 252 -9.88 -4.08 -14.66
C GLY A 252 -8.42 -4.38 -14.96
N ALA A 253 -8.08 -4.88 -16.16
CA ALA A 253 -6.70 -5.21 -16.54
C ALA A 253 -5.75 -4.00 -16.41
N GLU A 254 -6.20 -2.81 -16.80
CA GLU A 254 -5.41 -1.57 -16.67
C GLU A 254 -5.20 -1.15 -15.20
N ALA A 255 -6.13 -1.50 -14.30
CA ALA A 255 -5.94 -1.31 -12.86
C ALA A 255 -4.86 -2.25 -12.30
N LEU A 256 -4.81 -3.51 -12.74
CA LEU A 256 -3.75 -4.45 -12.37
C LEU A 256 -2.39 -4.00 -12.91
N ARG A 257 -2.33 -3.45 -14.13
CA ARG A 257 -1.11 -2.86 -14.69
C ARG A 257 -0.64 -1.64 -13.90
N ALA A 258 -1.55 -0.76 -13.50
CA ALA A 258 -1.24 0.36 -12.60
C ALA A 258 -0.72 -0.14 -11.25
N GLN A 259 -1.36 -1.17 -10.68
CA GLN A 259 -0.93 -1.80 -9.43
C GLN A 259 0.48 -2.38 -9.55
N ALA A 260 0.81 -3.07 -10.65
CA ALA A 260 2.15 -3.62 -10.88
C ALA A 260 3.22 -2.51 -10.92
N ILE A 261 2.97 -1.40 -11.63
CA ILE A 261 3.90 -0.26 -11.72
C ILE A 261 4.05 0.43 -10.36
N ALA A 262 2.95 0.66 -9.64
CA ALA A 262 2.98 1.27 -8.31
C ALA A 262 3.71 0.38 -7.30
N ALA A 263 3.44 -0.93 -7.30
CA ALA A 263 4.13 -1.87 -6.42
C ALA A 263 5.63 -1.95 -6.73
N ARG A 264 6.01 -1.99 -8.01
CA ARG A 264 7.42 -1.99 -8.47
C ARG A 264 8.16 -0.74 -8.01
N SER A 265 7.54 0.42 -8.18
CA SER A 265 8.13 1.71 -7.82
C SER A 265 8.31 1.84 -6.31
N TYR A 266 7.31 1.43 -5.54
CA TYR A 266 7.40 1.36 -4.08
C TYR A 266 8.57 0.47 -3.64
N ALA A 267 8.61 -0.78 -4.12
CA ALA A 267 9.64 -1.74 -3.77
C ALA A 267 11.06 -1.28 -4.15
N ALA A 268 11.22 -0.64 -5.32
CA ALA A 268 12.50 -0.12 -5.79
C ALA A 268 12.96 1.15 -5.03
N ALA A 269 12.05 1.89 -4.41
CA ALA A 269 12.38 3.05 -3.57
C ALA A 269 12.73 2.66 -2.12
N GLU A 270 12.35 1.46 -1.68
CA GLU A 270 12.63 0.96 -0.33
C GLU A 270 14.12 0.62 -0.13
N ASN A 271 14.65 0.97 1.05
CA ASN A 271 16.02 0.63 1.43
C ASN A 271 16.14 0.58 2.97
N ARG A 272 15.50 -0.42 3.59
CA ARG A 272 15.38 -0.51 5.05
C ARG A 272 16.65 -0.94 5.77
N SER A 273 17.47 -1.74 5.12
CA SER A 273 18.70 -2.30 5.68
C SER A 273 19.75 -2.45 4.58
N PRO A 274 21.05 -2.41 4.91
CA PRO A 274 22.09 -2.83 3.97
C PRO A 274 21.95 -4.29 3.52
N LEU A 275 21.22 -5.12 4.27
CA LEU A 275 21.07 -6.55 4.04
C LEU A 275 19.77 -6.92 3.29
N TRP A 276 18.75 -6.06 3.33
CA TRP A 276 17.47 -6.25 2.63
C TRP A 276 16.81 -4.90 2.35
N GLN A 277 16.14 -4.79 1.22
CA GLN A 277 15.45 -3.56 0.82
C GLN A 277 14.09 -3.44 1.51
N THR A 278 13.34 -4.55 1.59
CA THR A 278 11.94 -4.58 2.06
C THR A 278 11.65 -5.77 2.99
N CYS A 279 10.39 -5.95 3.38
CA CYS A 279 9.90 -7.03 4.25
C CYS A 279 8.57 -7.61 3.77
N ASP A 280 8.17 -8.77 4.29
CA ASP A 280 6.98 -9.54 3.88
C ASP A 280 5.67 -9.18 4.64
N SER A 281 5.69 -8.08 5.39
CA SER A 281 4.57 -7.65 6.23
C SER A 281 3.82 -6.44 5.67
N GLN A 282 2.66 -6.13 6.25
CA GLN A 282 1.86 -4.92 5.97
C GLN A 282 2.61 -3.61 6.25
N ASN A 283 3.73 -3.64 6.96
CA ASN A 283 4.60 -2.48 7.13
C ASN A 283 5.41 -2.15 5.86
N CYS A 284 5.45 -3.09 4.92
CA CYS A 284 6.13 -3.04 3.63
C CYS A 284 5.09 -3.31 2.53
N GLN A 285 5.07 -4.52 1.96
CA GLN A 285 4.03 -5.03 1.06
C GLN A 285 3.80 -6.50 1.40
N VAL A 286 2.59 -7.00 1.14
CA VAL A 286 2.31 -8.41 1.39
C VAL A 286 3.09 -9.27 0.40
N TYR A 287 4.02 -10.08 0.92
CA TYR A 287 4.82 -11.01 0.14
C TYR A 287 4.67 -12.41 0.73
N ALA A 288 4.02 -13.31 0.01
CA ALA A 288 3.66 -14.64 0.52
C ALA A 288 4.41 -15.79 -0.19
N GLY A 289 5.46 -15.46 -0.95
CA GLY A 289 6.11 -16.40 -1.85
C GLY A 289 5.26 -16.68 -3.10
N SER A 290 5.54 -17.79 -3.78
CA SER A 290 5.00 -18.09 -5.12
C SER A 290 3.65 -18.84 -5.10
N ALA A 291 3.08 -19.13 -3.93
CA ALA A 291 1.89 -19.98 -3.82
C ALA A 291 0.61 -19.31 -4.33
N LYS A 292 0.59 -17.97 -4.39
CA LYS A 292 -0.59 -17.16 -4.76
C LYS A 292 -0.45 -16.47 -6.12
N GLU A 293 0.54 -16.86 -6.92
CA GLU A 293 0.70 -16.34 -8.27
C GLU A 293 -0.53 -16.68 -9.11
N ASP A 294 -0.99 -15.73 -9.92
CA ASP A 294 -2.15 -15.89 -10.79
C ASP A 294 -1.80 -15.42 -12.20
N PRO A 295 -2.08 -16.20 -13.26
CA PRO A 295 -1.76 -15.82 -14.64
C PRO A 295 -2.28 -14.43 -15.04
N ARG A 296 -3.44 -14.00 -14.52
CA ARG A 296 -4.04 -12.69 -14.82
C ARG A 296 -3.21 -11.54 -14.27
N THR A 297 -2.73 -11.65 -13.03
CA THR A 297 -1.84 -10.64 -12.45
C THR A 297 -0.42 -10.76 -12.99
N ASN A 298 0.03 -11.97 -13.34
CA ASN A 298 1.33 -12.20 -13.97
C ASN A 298 1.43 -11.47 -15.31
N GLU A 299 0.35 -11.46 -16.10
CA GLU A 299 0.29 -10.68 -17.34
C GLU A 299 0.42 -9.17 -17.09
N ALA A 300 -0.20 -8.64 -16.03
CA ALA A 300 -0.04 -7.24 -15.65
C ALA A 300 1.41 -6.90 -15.24
N VAL A 301 2.09 -7.80 -14.53
CA VAL A 301 3.51 -7.67 -14.18
C VAL A 301 4.37 -7.69 -15.45
N ASN A 302 4.19 -8.71 -16.30
CA ASN A 302 4.98 -8.92 -17.52
C ASN A 302 4.81 -7.79 -18.54
N SER A 303 3.58 -7.35 -18.79
CA SER A 303 3.28 -6.25 -19.72
C SER A 303 3.72 -4.87 -19.22
N THR A 304 4.17 -4.77 -17.97
CA THR A 304 4.70 -3.54 -17.36
C THR A 304 6.14 -3.69 -16.87
N ARG A 305 6.85 -4.73 -17.33
CA ARG A 305 8.20 -5.09 -16.88
C ARG A 305 9.12 -3.87 -16.83
N GLY A 306 9.77 -3.66 -15.68
CA GLY A 306 10.70 -2.57 -15.47
C GLY A 306 10.09 -1.17 -15.39
N THR A 307 8.82 -0.96 -15.74
CA THR A 307 8.18 0.36 -15.70
C THR A 307 7.94 0.83 -14.27
N VAL A 308 8.41 2.04 -13.96
CA VAL A 308 8.32 2.67 -12.63
C VAL A 308 7.96 4.14 -12.71
N LEU A 309 7.53 4.71 -11.58
CA LEU A 309 7.26 6.13 -11.39
C LEU A 309 8.53 6.84 -10.92
N MET A 310 8.85 7.95 -11.57
CA MET A 310 10.05 8.75 -11.34
C MET A 310 9.69 10.19 -11.00
N LYS A 311 10.45 10.80 -10.10
CA LYS A 311 10.44 12.24 -9.81
C LYS A 311 11.86 12.72 -9.56
N ASP A 312 12.25 13.82 -10.19
CA ASP A 312 13.60 14.40 -10.08
C ASP A 312 14.72 13.37 -10.35
N GLY A 313 14.50 12.47 -11.32
CA GLY A 313 15.45 11.42 -11.72
C GLY A 313 15.57 10.25 -10.74
N LYS A 314 14.68 10.13 -9.76
CA LYS A 314 14.66 9.03 -8.78
C LYS A 314 13.33 8.29 -8.79
N VAL A 315 13.37 6.98 -8.53
CA VAL A 315 12.17 6.18 -8.29
C VAL A 315 11.46 6.69 -7.03
N VAL A 316 10.14 6.78 -7.08
CA VAL A 316 9.34 7.26 -5.94
C VAL A 316 8.64 6.12 -5.20
N ALA A 317 8.54 6.26 -3.88
CA ALA A 317 7.71 5.38 -3.06
C ALA A 317 6.23 5.68 -3.32
N SER A 318 5.64 4.98 -4.29
CA SER A 318 4.24 5.13 -4.68
C SER A 318 3.33 4.28 -3.80
N GLU A 319 3.01 4.82 -2.63
CA GLU A 319 2.04 4.21 -1.71
C GLU A 319 0.68 3.99 -2.40
N PHE A 320 -0.07 3.01 -1.92
CA PHE A 320 -1.43 2.72 -2.37
C PHE A 320 -2.25 2.18 -1.20
N SER A 321 -3.58 2.22 -1.30
CA SER A 321 -4.48 1.70 -0.28
C SER A 321 -5.73 1.10 -0.90
N ALA A 322 -6.45 0.25 -0.17
CA ALA A 322 -7.63 -0.44 -0.69
C ALA A 322 -8.68 0.54 -1.24
N SER A 323 -9.07 1.56 -0.47
CA SER A 323 -10.07 2.55 -0.88
C SER A 323 -9.76 3.94 -0.30
N THR A 324 -9.88 4.97 -1.13
CA THR A 324 -9.59 6.36 -0.73
C THR A 324 -10.76 7.01 0.03
N GLY A 325 -11.97 6.49 -0.08
CA GLY A 325 -13.20 7.11 0.44
C GLY A 325 -13.79 8.15 -0.53
N GLY A 326 -13.20 8.31 -1.71
CA GLY A 326 -13.54 9.34 -2.71
C GLY A 326 -12.54 10.49 -2.80
N TYR A 327 -11.50 10.51 -1.96
CA TYR A 327 -10.42 11.48 -2.04
C TYR A 327 -9.12 10.91 -1.47
N SER A 328 -8.01 11.02 -2.21
CA SER A 328 -6.71 10.62 -1.69
C SER A 328 -6.24 11.61 -0.60
N ALA A 329 -5.52 11.11 0.40
CA ALA A 329 -5.07 11.87 1.55
C ALA A 329 -4.01 12.93 1.23
N GLY A 330 -3.37 12.83 0.05
CA GLY A 330 -2.20 13.63 -0.32
C GLY A 330 -0.94 13.21 0.44
N GLY A 331 0.00 14.15 0.60
CA GLY A 331 1.30 13.93 1.26
C GLY A 331 2.45 14.07 0.27
N ALA A 332 3.13 12.97 -0.05
CA ALA A 332 4.21 12.94 -1.04
C ALA A 332 3.73 13.32 -2.45
N PHE A 333 2.46 13.01 -2.74
CA PHE A 333 1.75 13.36 -3.96
C PHE A 333 0.58 14.31 -3.62
N PRO A 334 0.14 15.15 -4.56
CA PRO A 334 -1.06 15.96 -4.37
C PRO A 334 -2.27 15.09 -4.02
N SER A 335 -3.17 15.61 -3.17
CA SER A 335 -4.46 14.97 -2.98
C SER A 335 -5.32 15.14 -4.23
N VAL A 336 -6.04 14.09 -4.62
CA VAL A 336 -6.93 14.09 -5.79
C VAL A 336 -8.28 13.49 -5.43
N GLU A 337 -9.31 14.02 -6.07
CA GLU A 337 -10.64 13.41 -6.05
C GLU A 337 -10.58 12.05 -6.73
N ASP A 338 -11.25 11.07 -6.14
CA ASP A 338 -11.23 9.69 -6.60
C ASP A 338 -12.66 9.22 -6.89
N LEU A 339 -13.14 9.57 -8.09
CA LEU A 339 -14.47 9.19 -8.55
C LEU A 339 -14.59 7.70 -8.80
N GLY A 340 -13.49 7.05 -9.20
CA GLY A 340 -13.46 5.60 -9.44
C GLY A 340 -13.71 4.79 -8.16
N ASP A 341 -13.42 5.34 -6.97
CA ASP A 341 -13.62 4.64 -5.69
C ASP A 341 -15.09 4.38 -5.37
N ALA A 342 -16.04 4.94 -6.14
CA ALA A 342 -17.47 4.70 -6.02
C ALA A 342 -17.86 3.21 -6.07
N VAL A 343 -17.07 2.39 -6.78
CA VAL A 343 -17.29 0.94 -6.90
C VAL A 343 -16.81 0.14 -5.68
N ALA A 344 -16.12 0.77 -4.71
CA ALA A 344 -15.56 0.06 -3.57
C ALA A 344 -16.68 -0.45 -2.63
N PRO A 345 -16.74 -1.77 -2.32
CA PRO A 345 -17.85 -2.35 -1.55
C PRO A 345 -17.89 -1.86 -0.10
N ASN A 346 -16.72 -1.52 0.47
CA ASN A 346 -16.61 -0.97 1.81
C ASN A 346 -16.21 0.51 1.79
N ARG A 347 -16.61 1.25 0.74
CA ARG A 347 -16.36 2.70 0.65
C ARG A 347 -16.91 3.44 1.85
N GLN A 348 -18.05 3.00 2.39
CA GLN A 348 -18.65 3.51 3.61
C GLN A 348 -18.66 2.41 4.66
N TRP A 349 -18.46 2.78 5.91
CA TRP A 349 -18.41 1.82 7.01
C TRP A 349 -18.89 2.43 8.32
N ALA A 350 -19.36 1.57 9.22
CA ALA A 350 -19.57 1.91 10.62
C ALA A 350 -18.93 0.87 11.53
N GLN A 351 -18.52 1.33 12.70
CA GLN A 351 -18.02 0.50 13.79
C GLN A 351 -18.45 1.12 15.11
N THR A 352 -19.12 0.31 15.94
CA THR A 352 -19.48 0.71 17.30
C THR A 352 -18.52 0.07 18.29
N MET A 353 -18.10 0.84 19.28
CA MET A 353 -17.33 0.41 20.44
C MET A 353 -17.80 1.16 21.67
N THR A 354 -17.42 0.69 22.84
CA THR A 354 -17.83 1.28 24.12
C THR A 354 -16.86 2.36 24.58
N ALA A 355 -17.34 3.26 25.44
CA ALA A 355 -16.51 4.29 26.08
C ALA A 355 -15.31 3.67 26.82
N GLY A 356 -15.48 2.51 27.45
CA GLY A 356 -14.43 1.77 28.14
C GLY A 356 -13.37 1.20 27.21
N GLU A 357 -13.75 0.70 26.03
CA GLU A 357 -12.80 0.24 25.00
C GLU A 357 -11.92 1.40 24.49
N ILE A 358 -12.53 2.56 24.23
CA ILE A 358 -11.81 3.79 23.85
C ILE A 358 -10.87 4.22 24.99
N GLY A 359 -11.40 4.30 26.21
CA GLY A 359 -10.62 4.68 27.40
C GLY A 359 -9.37 3.80 27.59
N THR A 360 -9.55 2.49 27.39
CA THR A 360 -8.47 1.48 27.46
C THR A 360 -7.45 1.67 26.33
N ALA A 361 -7.90 1.85 25.09
CA ALA A 361 -7.02 2.01 23.92
C ALA A 361 -6.07 3.22 24.03
N PHE A 362 -6.51 4.28 24.71
CA PHE A 362 -5.72 5.49 24.92
C PHE A 362 -5.09 5.62 26.32
N GLY A 363 -5.47 4.76 27.27
CA GLY A 363 -4.98 4.81 28.65
C GLY A 363 -5.35 6.13 29.36
N VAL A 364 -6.59 6.57 29.19
CA VAL A 364 -7.10 7.87 29.71
C VAL A 364 -7.97 7.74 30.96
N GLY A 365 -8.19 6.51 31.45
CA GLY A 365 -9.17 6.22 32.49
C GLY A 365 -10.59 6.18 31.92
N GLU A 366 -11.59 6.56 32.73
CA GLU A 366 -12.97 6.70 32.27
C GLU A 366 -13.05 7.80 31.21
N LEU A 367 -13.62 7.48 30.05
CA LEU A 367 -13.73 8.41 28.93
C LEU A 367 -14.70 9.55 29.31
N GLN A 368 -14.29 10.78 29.05
CA GLN A 368 -15.12 11.98 29.21
C GLN A 368 -15.50 12.59 27.86
N ALA A 369 -14.57 12.59 26.90
CA ALA A 369 -14.84 13.09 25.55
C ALA A 369 -13.92 12.47 24.50
N PHE A 370 -14.45 12.29 23.28
CA PHE A 370 -13.68 12.05 22.07
C PHE A 370 -13.96 13.18 21.08
N GLU A 371 -12.96 14.03 20.84
CA GLU A 371 -13.10 15.22 20.00
C GLU A 371 -12.27 15.07 18.73
N ILE A 372 -12.88 15.36 17.59
CA ILE A 372 -12.16 15.56 16.32
C ILE A 372 -11.75 17.04 16.26
N VAL A 373 -10.46 17.31 16.39
CA VAL A 373 -9.94 18.69 16.49
C VAL A 373 -9.41 19.23 15.17
N GLY A 374 -9.15 18.36 14.20
CA GLY A 374 -8.65 18.77 12.88
C GLY A 374 -8.97 17.78 11.78
N ARG A 375 -9.18 18.31 10.57
CA ARG A 375 -9.42 17.53 9.35
C ARG A 375 -8.64 18.11 8.17
N ASN A 376 -8.50 17.33 7.11
CA ASN A 376 -7.83 17.76 5.87
C ASN A 376 -8.74 18.59 4.94
N ASN A 377 -10.04 18.67 5.21
CA ASN A 377 -11.06 19.40 4.43
C ASN A 377 -11.26 18.89 3.00
N LEU A 378 -11.11 17.58 2.79
CA LEU A 378 -11.26 16.93 1.48
C LEU A 378 -12.42 15.93 1.51
N GLY A 379 -13.51 16.26 0.80
CA GLY A 379 -14.70 15.39 0.67
C GLY A 379 -15.73 15.55 1.78
N ALA A 380 -16.66 14.58 1.86
CA ALA A 380 -17.72 14.50 2.86
C ALA A 380 -17.21 14.63 4.30
N ASP A 381 -18.01 15.28 5.15
CA ASP A 381 -17.74 15.49 6.59
C ASP A 381 -16.39 16.17 6.90
N GLY A 382 -15.84 16.91 5.93
CA GLY A 382 -14.55 17.56 6.04
C GLY A 382 -13.35 16.63 5.87
N GLY A 383 -13.56 15.39 5.45
CA GLY A 383 -12.49 14.47 5.08
C GLY A 383 -11.80 13.76 6.24
N ARG A 384 -10.56 13.31 5.98
CA ARG A 384 -9.72 12.58 6.93
C ARG A 384 -9.40 13.42 8.16
N VAL A 385 -9.54 12.79 9.31
CA VAL A 385 -9.17 13.35 10.62
C VAL A 385 -7.65 13.46 10.70
N THR A 386 -7.15 14.67 10.90
CA THR A 386 -5.71 14.90 11.08
C THR A 386 -5.33 14.80 12.55
N HIS A 387 -6.22 15.23 13.45
CA HIS A 387 -5.97 15.29 14.89
C HIS A 387 -7.24 14.97 15.68
N VAL A 388 -7.06 14.24 16.78
CA VAL A 388 -8.10 13.97 17.79
C VAL A 388 -7.60 14.33 19.19
N ARG A 389 -8.55 14.67 20.06
CA ARG A 389 -8.32 14.84 21.50
C ARG A 389 -9.23 13.87 22.25
N ILE A 390 -8.63 13.01 23.05
CA ILE A 390 -9.31 12.05 23.91
C ILE A 390 -9.14 12.52 25.35
N VAL A 391 -10.24 12.88 25.99
CA VAL A 391 -10.27 13.34 27.38
C VAL A 391 -10.79 12.19 28.24
N GLY A 392 -10.05 11.80 29.25
CA GLY A 392 -10.54 10.89 30.29
C GLY A 392 -10.14 11.35 31.68
N ALA A 393 -10.67 10.66 32.69
CA ALA A 393 -10.54 11.04 34.10
C ALA A 393 -9.08 11.15 34.59
N ASP A 394 -8.17 10.36 34.02
CA ASP A 394 -6.76 10.35 34.44
C ASP A 394 -5.91 11.35 33.67
N ARG A 395 -6.18 11.50 32.36
CA ARG A 395 -5.39 12.35 31.46
C ARG A 395 -6.12 12.65 30.16
N THR A 396 -5.63 13.68 29.48
CA THR A 396 -5.92 13.96 28.08
C THR A 396 -4.82 13.40 27.17
N VAL A 397 -5.20 12.84 26.04
CA VAL A 397 -4.30 12.40 24.96
C VAL A 397 -4.69 13.13 23.68
N GLU A 398 -3.72 13.83 23.08
CA GLU A 398 -3.82 14.35 21.72
C GLU A 398 -2.96 13.49 20.79
N THR A 399 -3.50 13.11 19.64
CA THR A 399 -2.87 12.17 18.71
C THR A 399 -3.43 12.36 17.30
N THR A 400 -2.80 11.75 16.31
CA THR A 400 -3.25 11.86 14.92
C THR A 400 -4.46 10.97 14.64
N GLY A 401 -5.22 11.27 13.58
CA GLY A 401 -6.30 10.38 13.13
C GLY A 401 -5.79 9.00 12.71
N ALA A 402 -4.57 8.91 12.15
CA ALA A 402 -3.94 7.65 11.78
C ALA A 402 -3.60 6.77 12.99
N GLU A 403 -3.08 7.36 14.07
CA GLU A 403 -2.84 6.65 15.33
C GLU A 403 -4.15 6.23 16.00
N ALA A 404 -5.17 7.08 15.97
CA ALA A 404 -6.50 6.75 16.48
C ALA A 404 -7.11 5.57 15.70
N ARG A 405 -7.04 5.61 14.37
CA ARG A 405 -7.45 4.49 13.50
C ARG A 405 -6.75 3.19 13.91
N ALA A 406 -5.42 3.22 14.07
CA ALA A 406 -4.64 2.03 14.42
C ALA A 406 -5.02 1.48 15.80
N LYS A 407 -5.13 2.33 16.81
CA LYS A 407 -5.47 1.93 18.19
C LYS A 407 -6.90 1.40 18.33
N LEU A 408 -7.84 1.97 17.57
CA LEU A 408 -9.25 1.63 17.62
C LEU A 408 -9.66 0.57 16.57
N GLY A 409 -8.72 0.13 15.73
CA GLY A 409 -9.00 -0.85 14.67
C GLY A 409 -9.96 -0.34 13.60
N LEU A 410 -10.01 0.97 13.35
CA LEU A 410 -10.90 1.56 12.34
C LEU A 410 -10.41 1.28 10.92
N ARG A 411 -11.32 1.24 9.95
CA ARG A 411 -10.96 1.00 8.53
C ARG A 411 -10.10 2.12 7.96
N SER A 412 -10.37 3.37 8.31
CA SER A 412 -9.62 4.55 7.87
C SER A 412 -9.57 5.62 8.96
N ASP A 413 -8.78 6.67 8.73
CA ASP A 413 -8.80 7.91 9.52
C ASP A 413 -9.84 8.92 9.00
N TRP A 414 -10.70 8.54 8.05
CA TRP A 414 -11.85 9.34 7.62
C TRP A 414 -13.10 8.88 8.35
N PHE A 415 -13.40 9.53 9.48
CA PHE A 415 -14.59 9.22 10.25
C PHE A 415 -15.22 10.44 10.93
N THR A 416 -16.47 10.28 11.29
CA THR A 416 -17.18 11.03 12.34
C THR A 416 -17.43 10.10 13.51
N VAL A 417 -17.65 10.66 14.70
CA VAL A 417 -17.97 9.90 15.91
C VAL A 417 -19.19 10.51 16.57
N GLN A 418 -20.08 9.66 17.06
CA GLN A 418 -21.27 10.06 17.82
C GLN A 418 -21.42 9.13 19.03
N GLU A 419 -21.81 9.69 20.17
CA GLU A 419 -22.29 8.90 21.31
C GLU A 419 -23.66 8.31 20.95
N GLY A 420 -23.85 7.02 21.18
CA GLY A 420 -25.04 6.26 20.78
C GLY A 420 -24.74 5.11 19.81
N ALA A 421 -25.65 4.14 19.77
CA ALA A 421 -25.59 2.98 18.88
C ALA A 421 -26.21 3.23 17.50
N ASP A 422 -27.01 4.30 17.35
CA ASP A 422 -27.75 4.59 16.12
C ASP A 422 -26.97 5.54 15.22
N ALA A 423 -26.10 4.98 14.38
CA ALA A 423 -25.70 5.63 13.14
C ALA A 423 -25.87 4.65 11.99
N THR A 424 -26.83 4.92 11.11
CA THR A 424 -27.10 4.09 9.94
C THR A 424 -26.11 4.41 8.83
N VAL A 425 -25.35 3.41 8.40
CA VAL A 425 -24.64 3.46 7.12
C VAL A 425 -25.64 3.05 6.04
N PRO A 426 -25.79 3.80 4.93
CA PRO A 426 -26.50 3.31 3.76
C PRO A 426 -25.95 1.93 3.35
N PRO A 427 -26.77 0.98 2.89
CA PRO A 427 -26.29 -0.36 2.57
C PRO A 427 -25.13 -0.28 1.56
N SER A 428 -24.01 -0.91 1.92
CA SER A 428 -22.89 -1.14 1.01
C SER A 428 -23.36 -2.00 -0.18
N THR A 429 -22.89 -1.66 -1.39
CA THR A 429 -22.97 -2.59 -2.52
C THR A 429 -22.24 -3.87 -2.11
N PRO A 430 -22.88 -5.06 -2.17
CA PRO A 430 -22.19 -6.31 -1.89
C PRO A 430 -20.92 -6.39 -2.74
N ALA A 431 -19.81 -6.85 -2.14
CA ALA A 431 -18.69 -7.30 -2.95
C ALA A 431 -19.21 -8.31 -3.98
N PRO A 432 -18.71 -8.32 -5.23
CA PRO A 432 -19.04 -9.41 -6.13
C PRO A 432 -18.70 -10.72 -5.41
N GLU A 433 -19.70 -11.59 -5.23
CA GLU A 433 -19.46 -12.92 -4.68
C GLU A 433 -18.38 -13.60 -5.55
N PRO A 434 -17.50 -14.43 -4.95
CA PRO A 434 -16.71 -15.34 -5.78
C PRO A 434 -17.70 -16.05 -6.70
N GLY A 435 -17.49 -15.90 -8.01
CA GLY A 435 -18.34 -16.54 -9.00
C GLY A 435 -18.51 -18.02 -8.64
N PRO A 436 -19.70 -18.60 -8.85
CA PRO A 436 -19.99 -19.95 -8.40
C PRO A 436 -18.92 -20.92 -8.93
N GLU A 437 -18.47 -21.84 -8.09
CA GLU A 437 -17.69 -23.00 -8.55
C GLU A 437 -18.43 -23.61 -9.75
N VAL A 438 -17.72 -23.71 -10.88
CA VAL A 438 -18.26 -24.23 -12.12
C VAL A 438 -18.64 -25.70 -11.90
N GLY A 439 -19.93 -25.92 -11.61
CA GLY A 439 -20.57 -27.21 -11.76
C GLY A 439 -20.82 -27.46 -13.25
N ASP A 440 -20.46 -28.67 -13.69
CA ASP A 440 -20.65 -29.18 -15.05
C ASP A 440 -22.14 -29.15 -15.46
N GLU A 441 -22.59 -28.10 -16.13
CA GLU A 441 -23.81 -28.10 -16.96
C GLU A 441 -23.58 -27.20 -18.20
N PRO A 442 -24.10 -27.56 -19.38
CA PRO A 442 -23.59 -27.11 -20.67
C PRO A 442 -24.01 -25.67 -21.04
N PHE A 443 -23.04 -24.90 -21.56
CA PHE A 443 -23.23 -23.56 -22.13
C PHE A 443 -24.20 -23.56 -23.33
N GLU A 444 -25.29 -22.80 -23.25
CA GLU A 444 -26.05 -22.38 -24.43
C GLU A 444 -25.36 -21.19 -25.13
N THR A 445 -25.20 -21.30 -26.45
CA THR A 445 -24.57 -20.32 -27.35
C THR A 445 -25.57 -19.30 -27.92
N GLY A 446 -25.15 -18.03 -28.04
CA GLY A 446 -25.72 -17.04 -28.98
C GLY A 446 -25.44 -15.60 -28.55
N GLN A 447 -24.98 -14.64 -29.36
CA GLN A 447 -24.55 -14.53 -30.76
C GLN A 447 -23.34 -13.57 -30.77
N GLY A 448 -22.40 -13.74 -31.70
CA GLY A 448 -21.24 -12.84 -31.84
C GLY A 448 -21.65 -11.41 -32.19
N SER A 449 -20.81 -10.42 -31.84
CA SER A 449 -21.06 -9.04 -32.27
C SER A 449 -20.99 -8.94 -33.81
N PRO A 450 -21.56 -7.89 -34.42
CA PRO A 450 -21.40 -7.66 -35.86
C PRO A 450 -19.93 -7.52 -36.31
N ILE A 451 -19.03 -7.11 -35.41
CA ILE A 451 -17.59 -7.03 -35.68
C ILE A 451 -16.97 -8.44 -35.65
N GLU A 452 -17.37 -9.28 -34.69
CA GLU A 452 -16.91 -10.66 -34.55
C GLU A 452 -17.43 -11.53 -35.71
N GLU A 453 -18.69 -11.38 -36.09
CA GLU A 453 -19.25 -12.02 -37.29
C GLU A 453 -18.47 -11.62 -38.54
N LYS A 454 -18.17 -10.33 -38.70
CA LYS A 454 -17.39 -9.84 -39.84
C LYS A 454 -15.94 -10.34 -39.83
N TYR A 455 -15.34 -10.42 -38.66
CA TYR A 455 -13.99 -10.95 -38.47
C TYR A 455 -13.92 -12.44 -38.85
N LEU A 456 -14.91 -13.23 -38.43
CA LEU A 456 -15.00 -14.65 -38.79
C LEU A 456 -15.27 -14.85 -40.30
N GLU A 457 -16.10 -14.01 -40.93
CA GLU A 457 -16.30 -14.01 -42.39
C GLU A 457 -15.00 -13.81 -43.17
N LEU A 458 -14.05 -13.06 -42.61
CA LEU A 458 -12.76 -12.73 -43.24
C LEU A 458 -11.66 -13.76 -42.96
N GLY A 459 -12.02 -14.91 -42.37
CA GLY A 459 -11.08 -15.99 -42.04
C GLY A 459 -10.55 -15.93 -40.60
N GLY A 460 -11.07 -15.06 -39.75
CA GLY A 460 -10.68 -14.96 -38.34
C GLY A 460 -9.18 -14.73 -38.16
N HIS A 461 -8.55 -15.49 -37.25
CA HIS A 461 -7.13 -15.32 -36.96
C HIS A 461 -6.21 -15.68 -38.14
N ASP A 462 -6.66 -16.56 -39.04
CA ASP A 462 -5.94 -16.97 -40.25
C ASP A 462 -6.21 -16.01 -41.42
N GLY A 463 -7.11 -15.05 -41.24
CA GLY A 463 -7.45 -14.02 -42.21
C GLY A 463 -6.41 -12.90 -42.29
N THR A 464 -6.57 -12.01 -43.26
CA THR A 464 -5.63 -10.89 -43.50
C THR A 464 -5.57 -9.86 -42.37
N LEU A 465 -6.60 -9.84 -41.50
CA LEU A 465 -6.64 -8.97 -40.33
C LEU A 465 -5.81 -9.48 -39.15
N GLY A 466 -5.51 -10.79 -39.09
CA GLY A 466 -4.79 -11.39 -37.97
C GLY A 466 -5.50 -11.25 -36.62
N THR A 467 -4.76 -11.39 -35.52
CA THR A 467 -5.36 -11.45 -34.17
C THR A 467 -5.92 -10.11 -33.69
N PRO A 468 -7.00 -10.10 -32.88
CA PRO A 468 -7.52 -8.87 -32.32
C PRO A 468 -6.54 -8.23 -31.32
N VAL A 469 -6.43 -6.91 -31.37
CA VAL A 469 -5.62 -6.07 -30.49
C VAL A 469 -6.58 -5.33 -29.55
N GLY A 470 -6.90 -5.96 -28.43
CA GLY A 470 -7.83 -5.43 -27.44
C GLY A 470 -9.32 -5.75 -27.71
N PRO A 471 -10.23 -5.24 -26.86
CA PRO A 471 -11.67 -5.45 -26.98
C PRO A 471 -12.29 -4.55 -28.07
N GLU A 472 -13.59 -4.73 -28.33
CA GLU A 472 -14.37 -3.76 -29.08
C GLU A 472 -14.53 -2.46 -28.28
N LEU A 473 -14.23 -1.34 -28.93
CA LEU A 473 -14.31 0.00 -28.37
C LEU A 473 -15.41 0.79 -29.07
N MET A 474 -16.01 1.77 -28.39
CA MET A 474 -16.96 2.70 -29.03
C MET A 474 -16.21 3.71 -29.91
N LEU A 475 -16.80 4.11 -31.03
CA LEU A 475 -16.32 5.25 -31.80
C LEU A 475 -16.42 6.54 -30.96
N PRO A 476 -15.59 7.57 -31.21
CA PRO A 476 -15.59 8.81 -30.42
C PRO A 476 -16.92 9.58 -30.38
N ASP A 477 -17.81 9.34 -31.35
CA ASP A 477 -19.15 9.94 -31.40
C ASP A 477 -20.24 9.02 -30.83
N GLU A 478 -19.87 7.88 -30.24
CA GLU A 478 -20.71 6.86 -29.61
C GLU A 478 -21.78 6.23 -30.52
N ARG A 479 -21.73 6.44 -31.84
CA ARG A 479 -22.72 5.90 -32.80
C ARG A 479 -22.27 4.62 -33.50
N GLY A 480 -21.21 4.00 -33.00
CA GLY A 480 -20.70 2.75 -33.54
C GLY A 480 -19.59 2.17 -32.67
N LYS A 481 -19.07 1.03 -33.09
CA LYS A 481 -17.98 0.32 -32.43
C LYS A 481 -16.83 0.09 -33.40
N PHE A 482 -15.64 -0.12 -32.90
CA PHE A 482 -14.53 -0.59 -33.69
C PHE A 482 -13.67 -1.56 -32.88
N ARG A 483 -12.93 -2.41 -33.58
CA ARG A 483 -11.90 -3.25 -32.98
C ARG A 483 -10.67 -3.20 -33.86
N VAL A 484 -9.52 -3.07 -33.22
CA VAL A 484 -8.22 -3.10 -33.89
C VAL A 484 -7.76 -4.55 -33.98
N PHE A 485 -7.16 -4.91 -35.10
CA PHE A 485 -6.51 -6.19 -35.35
C PHE A 485 -5.08 -5.92 -35.85
N THR A 486 -4.21 -6.92 -35.83
CA THR A 486 -2.80 -6.73 -36.23
C THR A 486 -2.63 -6.25 -37.66
N GLY A 487 -3.57 -6.56 -38.56
CA GLY A 487 -3.57 -6.20 -39.99
C GLY A 487 -4.55 -5.09 -40.40
N GLY A 488 -5.38 -4.56 -39.50
CA GLY A 488 -6.38 -3.54 -39.85
C GLY A 488 -7.40 -3.29 -38.75
N ILE A 489 -8.48 -2.57 -39.07
CA ILE A 489 -9.56 -2.24 -38.13
C ILE A 489 -10.89 -2.66 -38.73
N ILE A 490 -11.78 -3.24 -37.94
CA ILE A 490 -13.19 -3.37 -38.31
C ILE A 490 -13.97 -2.30 -37.54
N VAL A 491 -14.73 -1.49 -38.26
CA VAL A 491 -15.61 -0.46 -37.72
C VAL A 491 -17.05 -0.84 -38.04
N TRP A 492 -17.92 -0.87 -37.04
CA TRP A 492 -19.35 -1.08 -37.20
C TRP A 492 -20.15 0.17 -36.83
N THR A 493 -21.11 0.52 -37.67
CA THR A 493 -22.15 1.52 -37.34
C THR A 493 -23.53 0.98 -37.74
N PRO A 494 -24.63 1.44 -37.12
CA PRO A 494 -25.99 1.04 -37.50
C PRO A 494 -26.31 1.29 -38.99
N ASP A 495 -25.76 2.36 -39.56
CA ASP A 495 -26.07 2.79 -40.93
C ASP A 495 -25.24 2.06 -42.00
N LEU A 496 -24.00 1.67 -41.69
CA LEU A 496 -23.06 1.10 -42.66
C LEU A 496 -22.74 -0.38 -42.43
N GLY A 497 -23.17 -0.96 -41.30
CA GLY A 497 -22.75 -2.30 -40.88
C GLY A 497 -21.24 -2.36 -40.58
N ALA A 498 -20.69 -3.58 -40.52
CA ALA A 498 -19.27 -3.80 -40.22
C ALA A 498 -18.43 -3.65 -41.49
N GLN A 499 -17.54 -2.65 -41.48
CA GLN A 499 -16.66 -2.28 -42.58
C GLN A 499 -15.20 -2.50 -42.19
N VAL A 500 -14.41 -3.02 -43.12
CA VAL A 500 -12.98 -3.28 -42.91
C VAL A 500 -12.17 -2.10 -43.43
N ILE A 501 -11.25 -1.63 -42.60
CA ILE A 501 -10.23 -0.66 -42.99
C ILE A 501 -8.88 -1.36 -42.88
N ASP A 502 -8.37 -1.80 -44.03
CA ASP A 502 -7.09 -2.49 -44.12
C ASP A 502 -5.93 -1.52 -43.85
N ALA A 503 -4.89 -1.98 -43.13
CA ALA A 503 -3.74 -1.16 -42.78
C ALA A 503 -2.95 -0.66 -44.01
N SER A 504 -3.08 -1.29 -45.18
CA SER A 504 -2.49 -0.83 -46.44
C SER A 504 -3.13 0.46 -46.97
N ILE A 505 -4.44 0.64 -46.77
CA ILE A 505 -5.18 1.83 -47.20
C ILE A 505 -4.85 3.03 -46.29
N MET A 506 -4.66 2.80 -44.98
CA MET A 506 -4.23 3.86 -44.05
C MET A 506 -2.83 4.41 -44.36
N ARG A 507 -1.94 3.61 -44.96
CA ARG A 507 -0.60 4.09 -45.39
C ARG A 507 -0.65 5.03 -46.59
N GLU A 508 -1.68 4.93 -47.43
CA GLU A 508 -1.90 5.85 -48.56
C GLU A 508 -2.39 7.23 -48.11
N TRP A 509 -2.99 7.33 -46.92
CA TRP A 509 -3.55 8.56 -46.34
C TRP A 509 -2.58 9.30 -45.43
N LEU A 510 -1.39 8.73 -45.17
CA LEU A 510 -0.28 9.40 -44.51
C LEU A 510 0.50 10.19 -45.59
N PRO A 511 0.61 11.54 -45.50
CA PRO A 511 1.41 12.30 -46.44
C PRO A 511 2.88 11.81 -46.39
N GLY A 512 3.36 11.29 -47.51
CA GLY A 512 4.67 10.65 -47.61
C GLY A 512 5.81 11.55 -47.16
N THR A 513 6.61 11.08 -46.20
CA THR A 513 7.95 11.59 -45.96
C THR A 513 8.81 11.24 -47.17
N GLY A 514 8.85 12.16 -48.14
CA GLY A 514 9.72 12.06 -49.31
C GLY A 514 11.17 11.88 -48.89
N SER A 515 11.80 10.84 -49.43
CA SER A 515 13.25 10.65 -49.44
C SER A 515 13.91 11.80 -50.21
N ALA A 516 14.83 12.51 -49.57
CA ALA A 516 15.79 13.37 -50.25
C ALA A 516 17.08 12.57 -50.47
N GLU A 517 17.45 12.49 -51.76
CA GLU A 517 18.78 12.10 -52.26
C GLU A 517 19.91 12.98 -51.72
#